data_AF-A0A2T0RXM2-F1
#
_entry.id   AF-A0A2T0RXM2-F1
#
_cell.length_a   1.000
_cell.length_b   1.000
_cell.length_c   1.000
_cell.angle_alpha   90.00
_cell.angle_beta   90.00
_cell.angle_gamma   90.00
#
_symmetry.space_group_name_H-M   'P 1'
#
loop_
_entity.id
_entity.type
_entity.pdbx_description
1 polymer ?
#
loop_
_entity_poly.entity_id
_entity_poly.type
_entity_poly.pdbx_seq_one_letter_code
_entity_poly.pdbx_strand_id
1 'polypeptide(L)'
;MIRGAAGLLFGSGRNAVAETVELFRENAEKGAMRDAARSQAALAQFAAEFARPRRSAFDQVIDGMNRIPRPAMALGTIGLFVTAMVDPIWFASRMQGIALVPEPLWWLLGAIVGFYFGARHQAKGQDFQRSIATTLAGAGHLTEGIAALQSLQAGSEGELRRIAAPGGSEGEPSSNAALSEWRNSRG
;
A
#
# COMPACT_ATOMS: atom_id res chain seq x y z
N MET A 1 56.24 46.72 -13.15
CA MET A 1 54.87 46.75 -12.57
C MET A 1 53.80 46.07 -13.45
N ILE A 2 54.12 45.15 -14.37
CA ILE A 2 53.14 44.48 -15.27
C ILE A 2 53.21 42.95 -15.13
N ARG A 3 53.35 42.43 -13.91
CA ARG A 3 53.23 40.98 -13.62
C ARG A 3 52.07 40.62 -12.69
N GLY A 4 51.42 41.60 -12.06
CA GLY A 4 50.28 41.37 -11.15
C GLY A 4 48.90 41.54 -11.79
N ALA A 5 48.79 42.25 -12.92
CA ALA A 5 47.49 42.61 -13.51
C ALA A 5 46.83 41.46 -14.31
N ALA A 6 47.61 40.53 -14.86
CA ALA A 6 47.07 39.39 -15.61
C ALA A 6 46.49 38.29 -14.70
N GLY A 7 46.93 38.18 -13.44
CA GLY A 7 46.44 37.16 -12.51
C GLY A 7 45.06 37.45 -11.93
N LEU A 8 44.66 38.72 -11.86
CA LEU A 8 43.38 39.16 -11.30
C LEU A 8 42.23 39.11 -12.30
N LEU A 9 42.50 39.20 -13.60
CA LEU A 9 41.47 39.19 -14.65
C LEU A 9 41.08 37.79 -15.13
N PHE A 10 41.94 36.78 -14.91
CA PHE A 10 41.68 35.40 -15.34
C PHE A 10 41.37 34.43 -14.18
N GLY A 11 41.41 34.89 -12.92
CA GLY A 11 41.23 34.06 -11.72
C GLY A 11 39.79 33.70 -11.35
N SER A 12 38.77 34.35 -11.91
CA SER A 12 37.36 34.15 -11.53
C SER A 12 36.48 33.51 -12.61
N GLY A 13 37.04 33.17 -13.78
CA GLY A 13 36.27 32.73 -14.95
C GLY A 13 35.79 31.28 -14.92
N ARG A 14 36.39 30.39 -14.11
CA ARG A 14 35.99 28.97 -14.08
C ARG A 14 34.64 28.72 -13.41
N ASN A 15 34.26 29.55 -12.44
CA ASN A 15 32.97 29.42 -11.77
C ASN A 15 31.85 30.11 -12.57
N ALA A 16 32.13 31.28 -13.14
CA ALA A 16 31.17 32.04 -13.94
C ALA A 16 30.80 31.35 -15.26
N VAL A 17 31.72 30.62 -15.91
CA VAL A 17 31.42 29.86 -17.14
C VAL A 17 30.58 28.61 -16.83
N ALA A 18 30.82 27.93 -15.70
CA ALA A 18 29.96 26.83 -15.27
C ALA A 18 28.53 27.32 -14.96
N GLU A 19 28.41 28.46 -14.28
CA GLU A 19 27.14 29.11 -13.95
C GLU A 19 26.41 29.65 -15.19
N THR A 20 27.16 30.10 -16.22
CA THR A 20 26.58 30.56 -17.50
C THR A 20 26.20 29.39 -18.42
N VAL A 21 26.92 28.26 -18.38
CA VAL A 21 26.55 27.05 -19.16
C VAL A 21 25.35 26.32 -18.54
N GLU A 22 25.17 26.36 -17.21
CA GLU A 22 23.92 25.94 -16.55
C GLU A 22 22.71 26.81 -16.98
N LEU A 23 22.94 28.04 -17.45
CA LEU A 23 21.89 28.94 -17.93
C LEU A 23 21.37 28.62 -19.35
N PHE A 24 22.17 27.95 -20.19
CA PHE A 24 21.81 27.61 -21.57
C PHE A 24 21.43 26.14 -21.78
N ARG A 25 21.66 25.29 -20.78
CA ARG A 25 21.27 23.88 -20.83
C ARG A 25 20.85 23.44 -19.44
N GLU A 26 19.55 23.28 -19.26
CA GLU A 26 18.94 22.82 -18.02
C GLU A 26 19.71 21.60 -17.49
N ASN A 27 20.20 21.72 -16.26
CA ASN A 27 20.97 20.66 -15.63
C ASN A 27 20.04 19.44 -15.46
N ALA A 28 20.25 18.40 -16.29
CA ALA A 28 19.28 17.32 -16.51
C ALA A 28 18.90 16.59 -15.21
N GLU A 29 19.82 16.51 -14.25
CA GLU A 29 19.55 15.99 -12.90
C GLU A 29 18.65 16.92 -12.07
N LYS A 30 18.89 18.23 -12.07
CA LYS A 30 18.02 19.21 -11.38
C LYS A 30 16.62 19.25 -12.02
N GLY A 31 16.50 18.93 -13.31
CA GLY A 31 15.22 18.71 -14.01
C GLY A 31 14.52 17.43 -13.58
N ALA A 32 15.24 16.29 -13.63
CA ALA A 32 14.73 14.98 -13.23
C ALA A 32 14.28 14.93 -11.76
N MET A 33 15.02 15.58 -10.84
CA MET A 33 14.62 15.69 -9.43
C MET A 33 13.34 16.50 -9.24
N ARG A 34 13.15 17.58 -10.01
CA ARG A 34 11.91 18.38 -9.97
C ARG A 34 10.73 17.60 -10.55
N ASP A 35 10.93 16.84 -11.62
CA ASP A 35 9.89 15.99 -12.21
C ASP A 35 9.50 14.82 -11.30
N ALA A 36 10.48 14.17 -10.66
CA ALA A 36 10.25 13.15 -9.65
C ALA A 36 9.48 13.73 -8.44
N ALA A 37 9.87 14.91 -7.95
CA ALA A 37 9.18 15.58 -6.86
C ALA A 37 7.74 15.97 -7.23
N ARG A 38 7.49 16.46 -8.46
CA ARG A 38 6.14 16.74 -8.96
C ARG A 38 5.30 15.47 -9.08
N SER A 39 5.89 14.39 -9.58
CA SER A 39 5.21 13.09 -9.71
C SER A 39 4.85 12.51 -8.35
N GLN A 40 5.76 12.59 -7.38
CA GLN A 40 5.56 12.11 -6.02
C GLN A 40 4.52 12.95 -5.27
N ALA A 41 4.52 14.27 -5.45
CA ALA A 41 3.50 15.15 -4.92
C ALA A 41 2.11 14.87 -5.53
N ALA A 42 2.04 14.65 -6.85
CA ALA A 42 0.79 14.29 -7.52
C ALA A 42 0.26 12.93 -7.01
N LEU A 43 1.11 11.92 -6.88
CA LEU A 43 0.73 10.62 -6.32
C LEU A 43 0.29 10.71 -4.86
N ALA A 44 0.95 11.55 -4.05
CA ALA A 44 0.56 11.78 -2.66
C ALA A 44 -0.80 12.49 -2.56
N GLN A 45 -1.08 13.46 -3.44
CA GLN A 45 -2.38 14.11 -3.53
C GLN A 45 -3.48 13.15 -3.98
N PHE A 46 -3.23 12.37 -5.04
CA PHE A 46 -4.16 11.33 -5.47
C PHE A 46 -4.42 10.32 -4.35
N ALA A 47 -3.38 9.86 -3.65
CA ALA A 47 -3.53 8.96 -2.51
C ALA A 47 -4.37 9.59 -1.38
N ALA A 48 -4.16 10.88 -1.08
CA ALA A 48 -4.93 11.59 -0.05
C ALA A 48 -6.41 11.79 -0.44
N GLU A 49 -6.70 12.04 -1.71
CA GLU A 49 -8.07 12.18 -2.22
C GLU A 49 -8.82 10.84 -2.25
N PHE A 50 -8.16 9.74 -2.64
CA PHE A 50 -8.76 8.41 -2.66
C PHE A 50 -8.75 7.70 -1.29
N ALA A 51 -7.94 8.14 -0.33
CA ALA A 51 -7.88 7.56 1.02
C ALA A 51 -9.14 7.83 1.86
N ARG A 52 -9.97 8.81 1.49
CA ARG A 52 -11.24 9.10 2.19
C ARG A 52 -12.43 8.68 1.34
N PRO A 53 -12.93 7.44 1.49
CA PRO A 53 -14.29 7.14 1.09
C PRO A 53 -15.23 7.94 1.99
N ARG A 54 -15.65 9.13 1.54
CA ARG A 54 -16.70 9.93 2.19
C ARG A 54 -18.04 9.20 2.00
N ARG A 55 -18.26 8.14 2.77
CA ARG A 55 -19.57 7.48 2.87
C ARG A 55 -20.55 8.50 3.42
N SER A 56 -21.52 8.88 2.61
CA SER A 56 -22.57 9.82 3.02
C SER A 56 -23.34 9.22 4.21
N ALA A 57 -23.84 10.06 5.12
CA ALA A 57 -24.74 9.59 6.19
C ALA A 57 -25.97 8.86 5.59
N PHE A 58 -26.43 9.30 4.42
CA PHE A 58 -27.44 8.61 3.64
C PHE A 58 -27.00 7.19 3.24
N ASP A 59 -25.77 7.04 2.74
CA ASP A 59 -25.24 5.71 2.39
C ASP A 59 -25.22 4.81 3.61
N GLN A 60 -24.83 5.30 4.79
CA GLN A 60 -24.80 4.51 6.01
C GLN A 60 -26.20 4.08 6.48
N VAL A 61 -27.20 4.95 6.33
CA VAL A 61 -28.61 4.62 6.64
C VAL A 61 -29.12 3.55 5.67
N ILE A 62 -28.90 3.71 4.38
CA ILE A 62 -29.31 2.74 3.36
C ILE A 62 -28.57 1.40 3.55
N ASP A 63 -27.28 1.44 3.89
CA ASP A 63 -26.49 0.25 4.17
C ASP A 63 -26.94 -0.44 5.47
N GLY A 64 -27.31 0.35 6.49
CA GLY A 64 -27.93 -0.15 7.72
C GLY A 64 -29.24 -0.84 7.43
N MET A 65 -30.15 -0.20 6.69
CA MET A 65 -31.45 -0.75 6.32
C MET A 65 -31.33 -2.05 5.51
N ASN A 66 -30.35 -2.14 4.61
CA ASN A 66 -30.04 -3.37 3.89
C ASN A 66 -29.36 -4.46 4.75
N ARG A 67 -28.84 -4.12 5.94
CA ARG A 67 -28.21 -5.05 6.89
C ARG A 67 -29.16 -5.51 7.99
N ILE A 68 -30.28 -4.82 8.22
CA ILE A 68 -31.36 -5.21 9.15
C ILE A 68 -31.92 -6.62 8.91
N PRO A 69 -32.02 -7.16 7.68
CA PRO A 69 -32.72 -8.43 7.51
C PRO A 69 -32.07 -9.60 8.26
N ARG A 70 -30.74 -9.62 8.39
CA ARG A 70 -30.03 -10.67 9.15
C ARG A 70 -30.37 -10.63 10.66
N PRO A 71 -30.19 -9.50 11.35
CA PRO A 71 -30.66 -9.33 12.73
C PRO A 71 -32.16 -9.59 12.90
N ALA A 72 -32.99 -9.11 11.96
CA ALA A 72 -34.44 -9.27 12.04
C ALA A 72 -34.86 -10.75 11.94
N MET A 73 -34.20 -11.57 11.12
CA MET A 73 -34.46 -13.01 11.05
C MET A 73 -34.12 -13.74 12.37
N ALA A 74 -33.00 -13.36 12.99
CA ALA A 74 -32.59 -13.93 14.28
C ALA A 74 -33.53 -13.50 15.42
N LEU A 75 -33.85 -12.21 15.52
CA LEU A 75 -34.78 -11.71 16.53
C LEU A 75 -36.22 -12.21 16.29
N GLY A 76 -36.62 -12.34 15.02
CA GLY A 76 -37.93 -12.87 14.64
C GLY A 76 -38.11 -14.33 15.04
N THR A 77 -37.11 -15.17 14.85
CA THR A 77 -37.16 -16.58 15.30
C THR A 77 -37.20 -16.69 16.82
N ILE A 78 -36.37 -15.94 17.53
CA ILE A 78 -36.43 -15.88 19.01
C ILE A 78 -37.80 -15.39 19.48
N GLY A 79 -38.33 -14.32 18.87
CA GLY A 79 -39.66 -13.80 19.18
C GLY A 79 -40.76 -14.83 18.94
N LEU A 80 -40.66 -15.61 17.86
CA LEU A 80 -41.62 -16.67 17.54
C LEU A 80 -41.63 -17.76 18.62
N PHE A 81 -40.46 -18.20 19.11
CA PHE A 81 -40.36 -19.12 20.24
C PHE A 81 -40.95 -18.54 21.53
N VAL A 82 -40.68 -17.27 21.82
CA VAL A 82 -41.25 -16.59 22.99
C VAL A 82 -42.77 -16.51 22.89
N THR A 83 -43.32 -16.13 21.73
CA THR A 83 -44.78 -16.06 21.53
C THR A 83 -45.45 -17.41 21.69
N ALA A 84 -44.81 -18.50 21.26
CA ALA A 84 -45.32 -19.85 21.45
C ALA A 84 -45.39 -20.26 22.94
N MET A 85 -44.51 -19.71 23.79
CA MET A 85 -44.52 -19.96 25.24
C MET A 85 -45.51 -19.05 25.98
N VAL A 86 -45.64 -17.79 25.56
CA VAL A 86 -46.50 -16.80 26.24
C VAL A 86 -47.98 -17.02 25.93
N ASP A 87 -48.33 -17.29 24.66
CA ASP A 87 -49.71 -17.56 24.24
C ASP A 87 -49.75 -18.70 23.20
N PRO A 88 -49.78 -19.96 23.65
CA PRO A 88 -49.74 -21.11 22.77
C PRO A 88 -51.00 -21.25 21.91
N ILE A 89 -52.17 -20.79 22.38
CA ILE A 89 -53.43 -20.91 21.66
C ILE A 89 -53.44 -19.93 20.49
N TRP A 90 -53.06 -18.67 20.73
CA TRP A 90 -52.90 -17.67 19.68
C TRP A 90 -51.88 -18.15 18.64
N PHE A 91 -50.74 -18.67 19.07
CA PHE A 91 -49.72 -19.20 18.16
C PHE A 91 -50.26 -20.36 17.29
N ALA A 92 -50.89 -21.36 17.91
CA ALA A 92 -51.41 -22.54 17.21
C ALA A 92 -52.47 -22.18 16.15
N SER A 93 -53.36 -21.23 16.46
CA SER A 93 -54.38 -20.76 15.50
C SER A 93 -53.77 -20.11 14.24
N ARG A 94 -52.58 -19.51 14.35
CA ARG A 94 -51.87 -18.89 13.21
C ARG A 94 -51.07 -19.92 12.44
N MET A 95 -50.50 -20.93 13.12
CA MET A 95 -49.85 -22.06 12.46
C MET A 95 -50.83 -22.88 11.59
N GLN A 96 -52.11 -23.00 11.99
CA GLN A 96 -53.14 -23.59 11.14
C GLN A 96 -53.32 -22.82 9.81
N GLY A 97 -53.29 -21.49 9.86
CA GLY A 97 -53.34 -20.66 8.65
C GLY A 97 -52.12 -20.88 7.75
N ILE A 98 -50.92 -21.02 8.33
CA ILE A 98 -49.69 -21.32 7.58
C ILE A 98 -49.74 -22.71 6.95
N ALA A 99 -50.32 -23.70 7.63
CA ALA A 99 -50.48 -25.06 7.11
C ALA A 99 -51.40 -25.14 5.88
N LEU A 100 -52.29 -24.17 5.70
CA LEU A 100 -53.17 -24.07 4.53
C LEU A 100 -52.50 -23.39 3.33
N VAL A 101 -51.28 -22.84 3.49
CA VAL A 101 -50.56 -22.19 2.39
C VAL A 101 -50.14 -23.25 1.36
N PRO A 102 -50.53 -23.10 0.08
CA PRO A 102 -50.15 -24.04 -0.98
C PRO A 102 -48.63 -24.20 -1.14
N GLU A 103 -48.18 -25.43 -1.42
CA GLU A 103 -46.77 -25.75 -1.65
C GLU A 103 -46.07 -24.82 -2.68
N PRO A 104 -46.68 -24.44 -3.82
CA PRO A 104 -46.04 -23.55 -4.78
C PRO A 104 -45.68 -22.17 -4.23
N LEU A 105 -46.42 -21.65 -3.25
CA LEU A 105 -46.12 -20.35 -2.65
C LEU A 105 -44.87 -20.40 -1.76
N TRP A 106 -44.59 -21.55 -1.15
CA TRP A 106 -43.35 -21.76 -0.40
C TRP A 106 -42.14 -21.72 -1.33
N TRP A 107 -42.25 -22.33 -2.50
CA TRP A 107 -41.22 -22.25 -3.55
C TRP A 107 -40.99 -20.81 -4.01
N LEU A 108 -42.07 -20.05 -4.22
CA LEU A 108 -41.98 -18.64 -4.61
C LEU A 108 -41.31 -17.77 -3.53
N LEU A 109 -41.72 -17.94 -2.27
CA LEU A 109 -41.11 -17.23 -1.13
C LEU A 109 -39.61 -17.55 -1.04
N GLY A 110 -39.25 -18.82 -1.12
CA GLY A 110 -37.85 -19.28 -1.14
C GLY A 110 -37.06 -18.69 -2.29
N ALA A 111 -37.64 -18.62 -3.50
CA ALA A 111 -37.01 -18.02 -4.67
C ALA A 111 -36.78 -16.50 -4.49
N ILE A 112 -37.77 -15.76 -3.99
CA ILE A 112 -37.66 -14.30 -3.78
C ILE A 112 -36.60 -13.99 -2.73
N VAL A 113 -36.65 -14.65 -1.57
CA VAL A 113 -35.69 -14.48 -0.48
C VAL A 113 -34.30 -14.91 -0.95
N GLY A 114 -34.19 -16.06 -1.62
CA GLY A 114 -32.96 -16.58 -2.20
C GLY A 114 -32.35 -15.62 -3.22
N PHE A 115 -33.15 -14.99 -4.07
CA PHE A 115 -32.70 -13.97 -5.02
C PHE A 115 -32.21 -12.70 -4.31
N TYR A 116 -33.01 -12.17 -3.36
CA TYR A 116 -32.70 -10.95 -2.61
C TYR A 116 -31.37 -11.06 -1.84
N PHE A 117 -31.12 -12.19 -1.19
CA PHE A 117 -29.88 -12.42 -0.45
C PHE A 117 -28.75 -13.00 -1.30
N GLY A 118 -29.06 -13.85 -2.28
CA GLY A 118 -28.07 -14.51 -3.15
C GLY A 118 -27.32 -13.53 -4.04
N ALA A 119 -28.00 -12.51 -4.59
CA ALA A 119 -27.36 -11.49 -5.42
C ALA A 119 -26.35 -10.62 -4.65
N ARG A 120 -26.61 -10.34 -3.36
CA ARG A 120 -25.74 -9.48 -2.53
C ARG A 120 -24.49 -10.20 -2.02
N HIS A 121 -24.53 -11.52 -1.87
CA HIS A 121 -23.35 -12.32 -1.49
C HIS A 121 -22.32 -12.45 -2.64
N GLN A 122 -22.75 -12.35 -3.90
CA GLN A 122 -21.84 -12.39 -5.05
C GLN A 122 -20.95 -11.14 -5.16
N ALA A 123 -21.44 -9.98 -4.73
CA ALA A 123 -20.67 -8.73 -4.76
C ALA A 123 -19.42 -8.78 -3.85
N LYS A 124 -19.47 -9.49 -2.71
CA LYS A 124 -18.30 -9.70 -1.83
C LYS A 124 -17.30 -10.71 -2.39
N GLY A 125 -17.74 -11.67 -3.19
CA GLY A 125 -16.85 -12.62 -3.87
C GLY A 125 -15.92 -11.91 -4.86
N GLN A 126 -16.41 -10.87 -5.52
CA GLN A 126 -15.63 -10.04 -6.45
C GLN A 126 -14.56 -9.21 -5.73
N ASP A 127 -14.85 -8.66 -4.55
CA ASP A 127 -13.85 -7.94 -3.75
C ASP A 127 -12.75 -8.88 -3.22
N PHE A 128 -13.10 -10.11 -2.86
CA PHE A 128 -12.12 -11.13 -2.46
C PHE A 128 -11.25 -11.57 -3.65
N GLN A 129 -11.85 -11.85 -4.81
CA GLN A 129 -11.12 -12.14 -6.05
C GLN A 129 -10.23 -10.97 -6.47
N ARG A 130 -10.70 -9.73 -6.35
CA ARG A 130 -9.91 -8.52 -6.62
C ARG A 130 -8.76 -8.37 -5.63
N SER A 131 -8.99 -8.63 -4.34
CA SER A 131 -7.95 -8.61 -3.30
C SER A 131 -6.85 -9.67 -3.53
N ILE A 132 -7.25 -10.86 -4.01
CA ILE A 132 -6.33 -11.93 -4.42
C ILE A 132 -5.56 -11.51 -5.67
N ALA A 133 -6.23 -10.92 -6.67
CA ALA A 133 -5.58 -10.45 -7.89
C ALA A 133 -4.55 -9.34 -7.62
N THR A 134 -4.84 -8.38 -6.74
CA THR A 134 -3.86 -7.35 -6.33
C THR A 134 -2.71 -7.92 -5.52
N THR A 135 -2.97 -8.92 -4.67
CA THR A 135 -1.91 -9.61 -3.91
C THR A 135 -0.99 -10.41 -4.83
N LEU A 136 -1.55 -11.11 -5.81
CA LEU A 136 -0.81 -11.85 -6.82
C LEU A 136 -0.02 -10.93 -7.76
N ALA A 137 -0.57 -9.77 -8.14
CA ALA A 137 0.14 -8.76 -8.93
C ALA A 137 1.32 -8.14 -8.17
N GLY A 138 1.23 -7.99 -6.85
CA GLY A 138 2.34 -7.51 -6.01
C GLY A 138 3.44 -8.55 -5.77
N ALA A 139 3.13 -9.84 -5.88
CA ALA A 139 4.07 -10.93 -5.63
C ALA A 139 5.24 -10.96 -6.64
N GLY A 140 5.00 -10.60 -7.91
CA GLY A 140 6.06 -10.53 -8.93
C GLY A 140 7.13 -9.48 -8.63
N HIS A 141 6.70 -8.31 -8.15
CA HIS A 141 7.62 -7.24 -7.75
C HIS A 141 8.44 -7.58 -6.50
N LEU A 142 7.92 -8.42 -5.60
CA LEU A 142 8.68 -8.91 -4.45
C LEU A 142 9.79 -9.87 -4.87
N THR A 143 9.55 -10.76 -5.83
CA THR A 143 10.58 -11.66 -6.37
C THR A 143 11.68 -10.91 -7.12
N GLU A 144 11.32 -9.89 -7.90
CA GLU A 144 12.30 -9.02 -8.59
C GLU A 144 13.15 -8.23 -7.60
N GLY A 145 12.53 -7.67 -6.55
CA GLY A 145 13.23 -6.95 -5.48
C GLY A 145 14.20 -7.85 -4.71
N ILE A 146 13.81 -9.08 -4.40
CA ILE A 146 14.69 -10.06 -3.72
C ILE A 146 15.88 -10.44 -4.63
N ALA A 147 15.65 -10.67 -5.93
CA ALA A 147 16.71 -10.98 -6.88
C ALA A 147 17.71 -9.81 -7.05
N ALA A 148 17.20 -8.58 -7.06
CA ALA A 148 18.04 -7.38 -7.11
C ALA A 148 18.88 -7.19 -5.83
N LEU A 149 18.32 -7.49 -4.65
CA LEU A 149 19.08 -7.45 -3.40
C LEU A 149 20.17 -8.54 -3.33
N GLN A 150 19.87 -9.74 -3.81
CA GLN A 150 20.83 -10.85 -3.87
C GLN A 150 21.98 -10.56 -4.85
N SER A 151 21.72 -9.92 -5.98
CA SER A 151 22.76 -9.55 -6.94
C SER A 151 23.68 -8.44 -6.40
N LEU A 152 23.13 -7.47 -5.68
CA LEU A 152 23.91 -6.45 -4.97
C LEU A 152 24.77 -7.07 -3.86
N GLN A 153 24.22 -8.01 -3.10
CA GLN A 153 24.97 -8.71 -2.07
C GLN A 153 26.11 -9.55 -2.66
N ALA A 154 25.85 -10.31 -3.72
CA ALA A 154 26.88 -11.09 -4.42
C ALA A 154 27.99 -10.20 -5.01
N GLY A 155 27.65 -9.01 -5.52
CA GLY A 155 28.61 -8.01 -5.96
C GLY A 155 29.47 -7.47 -4.81
N SER A 156 28.86 -7.21 -3.65
CA SER A 156 29.58 -6.74 -2.46
C SER A 156 30.54 -7.80 -1.88
N GLU A 157 30.13 -9.06 -1.88
CA GLU A 157 30.96 -10.19 -1.44
C GLU A 157 32.12 -10.46 -2.40
N GLY A 158 31.90 -10.28 -3.71
CA GLY A 158 32.95 -10.33 -4.73
C GLY A 158 33.97 -9.20 -4.60
N GLU A 159 33.52 -7.99 -4.25
CA GLU A 159 34.38 -6.83 -3.99
C GLU A 159 35.22 -7.03 -2.72
N LEU A 160 34.58 -7.46 -1.63
CA LEU A 160 35.25 -7.82 -0.38
C LEU A 160 36.29 -8.94 -0.59
N ARG A 161 35.99 -9.92 -1.45
CA ARG A 161 36.90 -11.02 -1.76
C ARG A 161 38.06 -10.61 -2.68
N ARG A 162 37.86 -9.63 -3.56
CA ARG A 162 38.94 -9.00 -4.33
C ARG A 162 39.90 -8.22 -3.42
N ILE A 163 39.35 -7.50 -2.44
CA ILE A 163 40.15 -6.76 -1.44
C ILE A 163 40.91 -7.73 -0.53
N ALA A 164 40.35 -8.91 -0.25
CA ALA A 164 40.96 -9.95 0.59
C ALA A 164 41.91 -10.92 -0.16
N ALA A 165 42.02 -10.84 -1.49
CA ALA A 165 42.92 -11.70 -2.25
C ALA A 165 44.40 -11.26 -2.06
N PRO A 166 45.31 -12.15 -1.63
CA PRO A 166 46.70 -11.78 -1.38
C PRO A 166 47.44 -11.67 -2.72
N GLY A 167 47.61 -10.44 -3.21
CA GLY A 167 48.26 -10.18 -4.48
C GLY A 167 48.64 -8.72 -4.71
N GLY A 168 49.65 -8.23 -3.97
CA GLY A 168 50.63 -7.25 -4.45
C GLY A 168 50.25 -5.77 -4.49
N SER A 169 50.46 -5.07 -3.38
CA SER A 169 51.35 -3.89 -3.37
C SER A 169 51.85 -3.64 -1.96
N GLU A 170 53.14 -3.89 -1.75
CA GLU A 170 53.89 -3.49 -0.56
C GLU A 170 53.92 -1.96 -0.49
N GLY A 171 52.96 -1.39 0.23
CA GLY A 171 53.15 -0.12 0.92
C GLY A 171 53.33 -0.45 2.39
N GLU A 172 54.45 -0.02 2.99
CA GLU A 172 54.72 -0.14 4.42
C GLU A 172 53.45 0.12 5.25
N PRO A 173 53.22 -0.62 6.34
CA PRO A 173 52.12 -0.33 7.25
C PRO A 173 52.41 1.01 7.92
N SER A 174 52.05 2.12 7.26
CA SER A 174 52.12 3.44 7.85
C SER A 174 51.25 3.37 9.09
N SER A 175 51.90 3.48 10.24
CA SER A 175 51.27 3.51 11.55
C SER A 175 50.01 4.38 11.48
N ASN A 176 48.85 3.75 11.57
CA ASN A 176 47.57 4.41 11.39
C ASN A 176 47.38 5.41 12.55
N ALA A 177 47.58 6.70 12.25
CA ALA A 177 47.56 7.79 13.22
C ALA A 177 46.22 7.89 13.97
N ALA A 178 45.11 7.56 13.30
CA ALA A 178 43.79 7.57 13.94
C ALA A 178 43.64 6.43 14.96
N LEU A 179 44.25 5.27 14.72
CA LEU A 179 44.22 4.12 15.64
C LEU A 179 45.16 4.29 16.86
N SER A 180 46.22 5.09 16.75
CA SER A 180 47.07 5.45 17.89
C SER A 180 46.44 6.56 18.72
N GLU A 181 45.82 7.55 18.10
CA GLU A 181 45.08 8.62 18.79
C GLU A 181 43.89 8.08 19.60
N TRP A 182 43.10 7.17 19.02
CA TRP A 182 42.00 6.51 19.72
C TRP A 182 42.45 5.70 20.95
N ARG A 183 43.59 5.01 20.85
CA ARG A 183 44.15 4.23 21.97
C ARG A 183 44.63 5.13 23.10
N ASN A 184 45.22 6.27 22.78
CA ASN A 184 45.68 7.24 23.77
C ASN A 184 44.52 7.99 24.44
N SER A 185 43.35 8.08 23.80
CA SER A 185 42.14 8.71 24.36
C SER A 185 41.36 7.84 25.37
N ARG A 186 41.76 6.58 25.56
CA ARG A 186 41.11 5.63 26.49
C ARG A 186 41.98 5.23 27.70
N GLY A 187 43.12 5.91 27.89
CA GLY A 187 44.00 5.77 29.06
C GLY A 187 43.73 6.87 30.08
#